data_AF-A0A352S5P5-F1
#
_entry.id   AF-A0A352S5P5-F1
#
_cell.length_a   1.000
_cell.length_b   1.000
_cell.length_c   1.000
_cell.angle_alpha   90.00
_cell.angle_beta   90.00
_cell.angle_gamma   90.00
#
_symmetry.space_group_name_H-M   'P 1'
#
loop_
_entity.id
_entity.type
_entity.pdbx_description
1 polymer ?
#
loop_
_entity_poly.entity_id
_entity_poly.type
_entity_poly.pdbx_seq_one_letter_code
_entity_poly.pdbx_strand_id
1 'polypeptide(L)'
;ACMLGGLAHKWNWRQRRQAEGKDATRPNMVTGGNVQIVWKKFLRYFDVEPRIVPLKPGNYCLTAEDLDKYVDENTICVVAIAGQTFTGEDDDIQG
;
A
#
# COMPACT_ATOMS: atom_id res chain seq x y z
N ALA A 1 3.04 -11.07 -10.48
CA ALA A 1 4.02 -9.98 -10.34
C ALA A 1 3.88 -9.24 -9.00
N CYS A 2 2.70 -8.75 -8.61
CA CYS A 2 2.49 -7.91 -7.40
C CYS A 2 3.18 -8.40 -6.11
N MET A 3 3.07 -9.70 -5.82
CA MET A 3 3.66 -10.27 -4.59
C MET A 3 5.18 -10.14 -4.52
N LEU A 4 5.89 -10.26 -5.65
CA LEU A 4 7.34 -10.09 -5.69
C LEU A 4 7.73 -8.62 -5.46
N GLY A 5 6.98 -7.68 -6.04
CA GLY A 5 7.15 -6.25 -5.78
C GLY A 5 6.91 -5.91 -4.30
N GLY A 6 5.82 -6.42 -3.71
CA GLY A 6 5.54 -6.24 -2.29
C GLY A 6 6.64 -6.81 -1.38
N LEU A 7 7.19 -7.99 -1.71
CA LEU A 7 8.31 -8.58 -0.97
C LEU A 7 9.56 -7.70 -1.08
N ALA A 8 9.88 -7.16 -2.26
CA ALA A 8 11.01 -6.25 -2.43
C ALA A 8 10.87 -5.01 -1.54
N HIS A 9 9.69 -4.38 -1.50
CA HIS A 9 9.42 -3.26 -0.58
C HIS A 9 9.57 -3.66 0.89
N LYS A 10 9.01 -4.80 1.30
CA LYS A 10 9.11 -5.31 2.68
C LYS A 10 10.56 -5.50 3.12
N TRP A 11 11.38 -6.13 2.27
CA TRP A 11 12.78 -6.40 2.58
C TRP A 11 13.64 -5.14 2.58
N ASN A 12 13.42 -4.21 1.65
CA ASN A 12 14.13 -2.93 1.62
C ASN A 12 13.80 -2.07 2.86
N TRP A 13 12.52 -1.98 3.23
CA TRP A 13 12.09 -1.31 4.46
C TRP A 13 12.74 -1.94 5.70
N ARG A 14 12.73 -3.27 5.81
CA ARG A 14 13.31 -3.99 6.95
C ARG A 14 14.80 -3.73 7.10
N GLN A 15 15.56 -3.80 6.01
CA GLN A 15 17.00 -3.52 6.01
C GLN A 15 17.29 -2.08 6.46
N ARG A 16 16.53 -1.10 5.95
CA ARG A 16 16.64 0.30 6.37
C ARG A 16 16.39 0.47 7.87
N ARG A 17 15.29 -0.09 8.39
CA ARG A 17 14.94 -0.03 9.82
C ARG A 17 16.02 -0.66 10.70
N GLN A 18 16.53 -1.82 10.31
CA GLN A 18 17.60 -2.51 11.04
C GLN A 18 18.91 -1.73 11.04
N ALA A 19 19.30 -1.12 9.91
CA ALA A 19 20.48 -0.26 9.82
C ALA A 19 20.36 0.98 10.73
N GLU A 20 19.14 1.50 10.93
CA GLU A 20 18.84 2.60 11.83
C GLU A 20 18.65 2.15 13.30
N GLY A 21 18.78 0.85 13.61
CA GLY A 21 18.55 0.31 14.96
C GLY A 21 17.10 0.39 15.43
N LYS A 22 16.13 0.53 14.51
CA LYS A 22 14.70 0.66 14.80
C LYS A 22 13.96 -0.66 14.67
N ASP A 23 12.78 -0.75 15.29
CA ASP A 23 11.90 -1.92 15.17
C ASP A 23 11.50 -2.17 13.70
N ALA A 24 11.66 -3.41 13.24
CA ALA A 24 11.38 -3.84 11.87
C ALA A 24 10.38 -5.01 11.81
N THR A 25 9.56 -5.17 12.85
CA THR A 25 8.63 -6.29 13.00
C THR A 25 7.19 -5.99 12.55
N ARG A 26 6.82 -4.71 12.41
CA ARG A 26 5.43 -4.28 12.16
C ARG A 26 5.23 -3.53 10.82
N PRO A 27 5.53 -4.12 9.66
CA PRO A 27 5.32 -3.45 8.37
C PRO A 27 3.83 -3.23 8.08
N ASN A 28 3.49 -2.10 7.46
CA ASN A 28 2.16 -1.85 6.87
C ASN A 28 2.27 -1.46 5.39
N MET A 29 1.16 -1.56 4.67
CA MET A 29 1.04 -1.09 3.27
C MET A 29 -0.32 -0.41 3.08
N VAL A 30 -0.28 0.73 2.41
CA VAL A 30 -1.46 1.57 2.16
C VAL A 30 -2.03 1.28 0.77
N THR A 31 -3.34 1.06 0.69
CA THR A 31 -4.06 0.77 -0.57
C THR A 31 -5.43 1.44 -0.58
N GLY A 32 -5.95 1.79 -1.75
CA GLY A 32 -7.37 2.13 -1.90
C GLY A 32 -8.31 0.94 -1.68
N GLY A 33 -9.57 1.20 -1.33
CA GLY A 33 -10.61 0.16 -1.20
C GLY A 33 -10.89 -0.60 -2.51
N ASN A 34 -10.55 -0.01 -3.65
CA ASN A 34 -10.64 -0.56 -5.01
C ASN A 34 -9.56 -1.60 -5.35
N VAL A 35 -8.65 -1.91 -4.42
CA VAL A 35 -7.51 -2.76 -4.71
C VAL A 35 -7.88 -4.19 -5.12
N GLN A 36 -7.21 -4.69 -6.18
CA GLN A 36 -7.36 -6.07 -6.65
C GLN A 36 -6.96 -7.07 -5.56
N ILE A 37 -7.67 -8.22 -5.51
CA ILE A 37 -7.59 -9.21 -4.41
C ILE A 37 -6.16 -9.73 -4.11
N VAL A 38 -5.24 -9.69 -5.06
CA VAL A 38 -3.84 -10.11 -4.91
C VAL A 38 -3.14 -9.34 -3.81
N TRP A 39 -3.46 -8.06 -3.62
CA TRP A 39 -2.86 -7.25 -2.55
C TRP A 39 -3.41 -7.64 -1.19
N LYS A 40 -4.72 -7.92 -1.07
CA LYS A 40 -5.30 -8.48 0.17
C LYS A 40 -4.68 -9.84 0.53
N LYS A 41 -4.37 -10.67 -0.48
CA LYS A 41 -3.62 -11.92 -0.29
C LYS A 41 -2.18 -11.66 0.16
N PHE A 42 -1.49 -10.70 -0.45
CA PHE A 42 -0.14 -10.32 -0.03
C PHE A 42 -0.09 -9.88 1.44
N LEU A 43 -0.99 -8.97 1.83
CA LEU A 43 -1.08 -8.44 3.20
C LEU A 43 -1.27 -9.58 4.22
N ARG A 44 -2.17 -10.53 3.91
CA ARG A 44 -2.44 -11.69 4.76
C ARG A 44 -1.31 -12.72 4.79
N TYR A 45 -0.74 -13.08 3.64
CA TYR A 45 0.22 -14.19 3.55
C TYR A 45 1.62 -13.81 4.01
N PHE A 46 1.95 -12.52 3.98
CA PHE A 46 3.28 -12.03 4.33
C PHE A 46 3.25 -11.12 5.55
N ASP A 47 2.26 -11.23 6.45
CA ASP A 47 2.20 -10.47 7.71
C ASP A 47 2.51 -8.98 7.53
N VAL A 48 1.73 -8.31 6.67
CA VAL A 48 1.79 -6.86 6.47
C VAL A 48 0.44 -6.28 6.86
N GLU A 49 0.44 -5.33 7.79
CA GLU A 49 -0.76 -4.67 8.27
C GLU A 49 -1.48 -3.97 7.10
N PRO A 50 -2.77 -4.28 6.86
CA PRO A 50 -3.55 -3.65 5.80
C PRO A 50 -4.03 -2.26 6.23
N ARG A 51 -3.62 -1.21 5.50
CA ARG A 51 -4.16 0.14 5.65
C ARG A 51 -4.99 0.51 4.43
N ILE A 52 -6.29 0.22 4.52
CA ILE A 52 -7.22 0.38 3.41
C ILE A 52 -7.92 1.74 3.53
N VAL A 53 -7.66 2.62 2.57
CA VAL A 53 -8.28 3.94 2.48
C VAL A 53 -9.72 3.79 1.95
N PRO A 54 -10.74 4.29 2.68
CA PRO A 54 -12.12 4.24 2.22
C PRO A 54 -12.30 5.21 1.04
N LEU A 55 -12.86 4.70 -0.05
CA LEU A 55 -13.16 5.49 -1.24
C LEU A 55 -14.56 6.10 -1.13
N LYS A 56 -14.76 7.28 -1.72
CA LYS A 56 -16.02 8.02 -1.63
C LYS A 56 -16.90 7.70 -2.85
N PRO A 57 -18.23 7.59 -2.70
CA PRO A 57 -19.12 7.53 -3.85
C PRO A 57 -18.87 8.71 -4.80
N GLY A 58 -18.68 8.43 -6.09
CA GLY A 58 -18.35 9.45 -7.09
C GLY A 58 -16.87 9.86 -7.16
N ASN A 59 -16.03 9.38 -6.25
CA ASN A 59 -14.56 9.46 -6.36
C ASN A 59 -13.93 8.15 -5.86
N TYR A 60 -13.66 7.26 -6.82
CA TYR A 60 -13.14 5.92 -6.57
C TYR A 60 -11.62 5.82 -6.75
N CYS A 61 -10.92 6.95 -6.77
CA CYS A 61 -9.47 7.02 -6.90
C CYS A 61 -8.83 7.40 -5.57
N LEU A 62 -7.64 6.84 -5.32
CA LEU A 62 -6.81 7.24 -4.18
C LEU A 62 -6.17 8.61 -4.48
N THR A 63 -6.28 9.56 -3.55
CA THR A 63 -5.65 10.89 -3.69
C THR A 63 -4.49 11.05 -2.70
N ALA A 64 -3.53 11.92 -3.02
CA ALA A 64 -2.41 12.22 -2.13
C ALA A 64 -2.87 12.76 -0.75
N GLU A 65 -3.93 13.58 -0.72
CA GLU A 65 -4.50 14.14 0.51
C GLU A 65 -5.03 13.08 1.46
N ASP A 66 -5.53 11.96 0.93
CA ASP A 66 -6.02 10.87 1.76
C ASP A 66 -4.88 10.12 2.46
N LEU A 67 -3.64 10.17 1.94
CA LEU A 67 -2.52 9.34 2.40
C LEU A 67 -1.91 9.80 3.73
N ASP A 68 -1.98 11.09 4.05
CA ASP A 68 -1.35 11.66 5.26
C ASP A 68 -1.79 10.98 6.57
N LYS A 69 -3.00 10.42 6.58
CA LYS A 69 -3.55 9.71 7.77
C LYS A 69 -3.12 8.25 7.86
N TYR A 70 -2.59 7.68 6.79
CA TYR A 70 -2.32 6.25 6.69
C TYR A 70 -0.83 5.91 6.53
N VAL A 71 -0.01 6.86 6.08
CA VAL A 71 1.43 6.67 5.92
C VAL A 71 2.16 6.99 7.23
N ASP A 72 3.05 6.09 7.65
CA ASP A 72 3.94 6.28 8.78
C ASP A 72 5.33 5.65 8.54
N GLU A 73 6.18 5.61 9.57
CA GLU A 73 7.53 5.06 9.47
C GLU A 73 7.59 3.55 9.20
N ASN A 74 6.48 2.84 9.37
CA ASN A 74 6.33 1.41 9.12
C ASN A 74 5.71 1.10 7.75
N THR A 75 5.31 2.12 6.99
CA THR A 75 4.77 1.96 5.65
C THR A 75 5.85 1.53 4.67
N ILE A 76 5.69 0.35 4.08
CA ILE A 76 6.65 -0.22 3.13
C ILE A 76 6.45 0.31 1.70
N CYS A 77 5.19 0.61 1.34
CA CYS A 77 4.81 1.33 0.14
C CYS A 77 3.32 1.74 0.17
N VAL A 78 2.97 2.63 -0.74
CA VAL A 78 1.59 2.94 -1.15
C VAL A 78 1.35 2.30 -2.51
N VAL A 79 0.21 1.63 -2.69
CA VAL A 79 -0.18 1.02 -3.97
C VAL A 79 -1.22 1.90 -4.63
N ALA A 80 -0.82 2.59 -5.69
CA ALA A 80 -1.71 3.21 -6.65
C ALA A 80 -1.99 2.25 -7.82
N ILE A 81 -3.18 2.35 -8.41
CA ILE A 81 -3.68 1.46 -9.46
C ILE A 81 -3.89 2.27 -10.73
N ALA A 82 -3.14 1.94 -11.77
CA ALA A 82 -3.46 2.35 -13.13
C ALA A 82 -4.37 1.29 -13.76
N GLY A 83 -5.63 1.65 -14.03
CA GLY A 83 -6.66 0.77 -14.55
C GLY A 83 -7.33 -0.06 -13.45
N GLN A 84 -8.12 0.58 -12.59
CA GLN A 84 -8.79 -0.12 -11.50
C GLN A 84 -9.84 -1.11 -12.00
N THR A 85 -9.96 -2.27 -11.33
CA THR A 85 -10.79 -3.38 -11.82
C THR A 85 -12.30 -3.10 -11.84
N PHE A 86 -12.77 -2.07 -11.14
CA PHE A 86 -14.19 -1.76 -11.00
C PHE A 86 -14.68 -0.73 -12.04
N THR A 87 -13.89 0.31 -12.31
CA THR A 87 -14.27 1.43 -13.19
C THR A 87 -13.34 1.63 -14.38
N GLY A 88 -12.14 1.03 -14.37
CA GLY A 88 -11.10 1.24 -15.38
C GLY A 88 -10.31 2.54 -15.22
N GLU A 89 -10.64 3.36 -14.22
CA GLU A 89 -9.96 4.63 -13.94
C GLU A 89 -8.56 4.42 -13.36
N ASP A 90 -7.70 5.42 -13.55
CA ASP A 90 -6.38 5.49 -12.92
C ASP A 90 -6.48 6.25 -11.59
N ASP A 91 -5.76 5.79 -10.57
CA ASP A 91 -5.44 6.61 -9.41
C ASP A 91 -4.56 7.79 -9.83
N ASP A 92 -4.63 8.91 -9.11
CA ASP A 92 -3.74 10.05 -9.34
C ASP A 92 -2.34 9.73 -8.80
N ILE A 93 -1.45 9.31 -9.68
CA ILE A 93 -0.09 8.85 -9.34
C ILE A 93 0.90 10.01 -9.25
N GLN A 94 0.67 11.10 -9.99
CA GLN A 94 1.68 12.17 -10.12
C GLN A 94 1.58 13.19 -8.99
N GLY A 95 0.36 13.53 -8.53
CA GLY A 95 0.15 14.62 -7.58
C GLY A 95 0.43 16.00 -8.16
#